data_AF-A0A918NBR6-F1
#
_entry.id   AF-A0A918NBR6-F1
#
_cell.length_a   1.000
_cell.length_b   1.000
_cell.length_c   1.000
_cell.angle_alpha   90.00
_cell.angle_beta   90.00
_cell.angle_gamma   90.00
#
_symmetry.space_group_name_H-M   'P 1'
#
loop_
_entity.id
_entity.type
_entity.pdbx_description
1 polymer ?
#
loop_
_entity_poly.entity_id
_entity_poly.type
_entity_poly.pdbx_seq_one_letter_code
_entity_poly.pdbx_strand_id
1 'polypeptide(L)'
;MNAYRLGDRQVIIAGVETRLRLTLSGLAEITSALGTDTPSVLAARLREATDADWNIVLRAMAQPRPKTGLTQADLGEILPALSAVIADGLNP
;
A
#
# COMPACT_ATOMS: atom_id res chain seq x y z
N MET A 1 -12.02 1.35 18.61
CA MET A 1 -10.88 0.44 18.92
C MET A 1 -10.64 -0.43 17.71
N ASN A 2 -9.64 -0.11 16.89
CA ASN A 2 -9.39 -0.84 15.64
C ASN A 2 -8.34 -1.92 15.91
N ALA A 3 -8.80 -3.12 16.30
CA ALA A 3 -7.93 -4.23 16.64
C ALA A 3 -6.97 -4.55 15.49
N TYR A 4 -5.67 -4.59 15.81
CA TYR A 4 -4.62 -5.08 14.92
C TYR A 4 -4.99 -6.49 14.44
N ARG A 5 -4.88 -6.75 13.14
CA ARG A 5 -5.15 -8.05 12.55
C ARG A 5 -3.86 -8.69 12.04
N LEU A 6 -3.86 -10.02 12.00
CA LEU A 6 -2.79 -10.77 11.35
C LEU A 6 -2.67 -10.28 9.89
N GLY A 7 -1.46 -9.86 9.49
CA GLY A 7 -1.19 -9.26 8.19
C GLY A 7 -1.08 -7.73 8.19
N ASP A 8 -1.46 -7.05 9.28
CA ASP A 8 -1.20 -5.61 9.43
C ASP A 8 0.31 -5.36 9.61
N ARG A 9 0.86 -4.31 9.01
CA ARG A 9 2.25 -3.86 9.26
C ARG A 9 2.24 -2.46 9.85
N GLN A 10 3.08 -2.21 10.84
CA GLN A 10 3.29 -0.87 11.37
C GLN A 10 4.56 -0.27 10.77
N VAL A 11 4.44 0.96 10.29
CA VAL A 11 5.54 1.77 9.77
C VAL A 11 5.43 3.19 10.34
N ILE A 12 6.52 3.94 10.35
CA ILE A 12 6.51 5.35 10.72
C ILE A 12 6.57 6.17 9.43
N ILE A 13 5.59 7.04 9.21
CA ILE A 13 5.50 7.89 8.03
C ILE A 13 5.47 9.34 8.50
N ALA A 14 6.51 10.12 8.15
CA ALA A 14 6.66 11.51 8.59
C ALA A 14 6.47 11.69 10.12
N GLY A 15 7.01 10.75 10.91
CA GLY A 15 6.89 10.75 12.38
C GLY A 15 5.54 10.27 12.92
N VAL A 16 4.63 9.81 12.06
CA VAL A 16 3.31 9.29 12.45
C VAL A 16 3.30 7.77 12.33
N GLU A 17 2.98 7.09 13.42
CA GLU A 17 2.75 5.64 13.41
C GLU A 17 1.56 5.33 12.50
N THR A 18 1.84 4.60 11.43
CA THR A 18 0.89 4.29 10.38
C THR A 18 0.80 2.79 10.20
N ARG A 19 -0.44 2.31 10.21
CA ARG A 19 -0.75 0.91 9.95
C ARG A 19 -1.04 0.72 8.47
N LEU A 20 -0.29 -0.18 7.84
CA LEU A 20 -0.53 -0.66 6.50
C LEU A 20 -1.39 -1.92 6.57
N ARG A 21 -2.46 -1.93 5.77
CA ARG A 21 -3.36 -3.07 5.66
C ARG A 21 -3.95 -3.16 4.27
N LEU A 22 -3.87 -4.33 3.65
CA LEU A 22 -4.66 -4.61 2.46
C LEU A 22 -6.10 -4.93 2.86
N THR A 23 -7.03 -4.14 2.37
CA THR A 23 -8.48 -4.34 2.54
C THR A 23 -9.12 -4.48 1.17
N LEU A 24 -10.29 -5.09 1.09
CA LEU A 24 -11.01 -5.25 -0.19
C LEU A 24 -11.35 -3.89 -0.81
N SER A 25 -11.69 -2.89 0.02
CA SER A 25 -11.87 -1.50 -0.39
C SER A 25 -10.57 -0.85 -0.87
N GLY A 26 -9.46 -1.08 -0.17
CA GLY A 26 -8.15 -0.57 -0.57
C GLY A 26 -7.67 -1.17 -1.89
N LEU A 27 -7.89 -2.48 -2.09
CA LEU A 27 -7.61 -3.15 -3.35
C LEU A 27 -8.45 -2.57 -4.49
N ALA A 28 -9.74 -2.35 -4.29
CA ALA A 28 -10.62 -1.73 -5.28
C ALA A 28 -10.17 -0.29 -5.64
N GLU A 29 -9.74 0.49 -4.64
CA GLU A 29 -9.20 1.85 -4.84
C GLU A 29 -7.91 1.79 -5.68
N ILE A 30 -7.01 0.85 -5.39
CA ILE A 30 -5.76 0.63 -6.15
C ILE A 30 -6.07 0.24 -7.60
N THR A 31 -6.92 -0.77 -7.81
CA THR A 31 -7.23 -1.26 -9.16
C THR A 31 -7.93 -0.19 -9.99
N SER A 32 -8.82 0.59 -9.38
CA SER A 32 -9.49 1.70 -10.06
C SER A 32 -8.54 2.83 -10.40
N ALA A 33 -7.62 3.19 -9.50
CA ALA A 33 -6.68 4.28 -9.72
C ALA A 33 -5.58 3.93 -10.74
N LEU A 34 -5.16 2.66 -10.78
CA LEU A 34 -4.16 2.16 -11.72
C LEU A 34 -4.75 1.64 -13.04
N GLY A 35 -6.07 1.63 -13.18
CA GLY A 35 -6.77 1.16 -14.40
C GLY A 35 -6.52 -0.32 -14.69
N THR A 36 -6.51 -1.17 -13.66
CA THR A 36 -6.22 -2.60 -13.80
C THR A 36 -7.43 -3.45 -13.44
N ASP A 37 -7.80 -4.39 -14.30
CA ASP A 37 -9.05 -5.15 -14.15
C ASP A 37 -8.85 -6.56 -13.57
N THR A 38 -7.59 -7.01 -13.48
CA THR A 38 -7.25 -8.34 -12.96
C THR A 38 -6.04 -8.29 -12.02
N PRO A 39 -5.93 -9.22 -11.06
CA PRO A 39 -4.77 -9.31 -10.17
C PRO A 39 -3.43 -9.47 -10.91
N SER A 40 -3.41 -10.21 -12.02
CA SER A 40 -2.19 -10.42 -12.82
C SER A 40 -1.72 -9.13 -13.50
N VAL A 41 -2.66 -8.33 -14.02
CA VAL A 41 -2.36 -7.02 -14.62
C VAL A 41 -1.90 -6.03 -13.55
N LEU A 42 -2.54 -6.04 -12.38
CA LEU A 42 -2.09 -5.24 -11.23
C LEU A 42 -0.66 -5.62 -10.82
N ALA A 43 -0.37 -6.91 -10.69
CA ALA A 43 0.97 -7.38 -10.34
C ALA A 43 2.02 -6.98 -11.37
N ALA A 44 1.71 -7.03 -12.67
CA ALA A 44 2.60 -6.55 -13.71
C ALA A 44 2.82 -5.04 -13.61
N ARG A 45 1.75 -4.26 -13.41
CA ARG A 45 1.82 -2.80 -13.26
C ARG A 45 2.63 -2.38 -12.04
N LEU A 46 2.53 -3.11 -10.92
CA LEU A 46 3.30 -2.83 -9.71
C LEU A 46 4.80 -3.12 -9.85
N ARG A 47 5.21 -4.01 -10.75
CA ARG A 47 6.65 -4.24 -11.04
C ARG A 47 7.28 -3.06 -11.79
N GLU A 48 6.48 -2.33 -12.56
CA GLU A 48 6.89 -1.16 -13.33
C GLU A 48 6.40 0.15 -12.69
N ALA A 49 5.95 0.09 -11.43
CA ALA A 49 5.34 1.22 -10.75
C ALA A 49 6.34 2.33 -10.48
N THR A 50 5.90 3.55 -10.75
CA THR A 50 6.60 4.79 -10.41
C THR A 50 6.32 5.18 -8.96
N ASP A 51 7.07 6.16 -8.43
CA ASP A 51 6.82 6.72 -7.10
C ASP A 51 5.38 7.25 -6.93
N ALA A 52 4.77 7.74 -8.02
CA ALA A 52 3.38 8.19 -8.02
C ALA A 52 2.41 7.02 -7.84
N ASP A 53 2.65 5.90 -8.53
CA ASP A 53 1.84 4.68 -8.39
C ASP A 53 1.98 4.11 -6.96
N TRP A 54 3.19 4.09 -6.40
CA TRP A 54 3.41 3.64 -5.02
C TRP A 54 2.76 4.54 -3.97
N ASN A 55 2.70 5.85 -4.21
CA ASN A 55 1.95 6.77 -3.36
C ASN A 55 0.44 6.49 -3.36
N ILE A 56 -0.12 6.11 -4.52
CA ILE A 56 -1.53 5.68 -4.62
C ILE A 56 -1.76 4.43 -3.77
N VAL A 57 -0.91 3.41 -3.95
CA VAL A 57 -1.00 2.14 -3.21
C VAL A 57 -0.91 2.36 -1.71
N LEU A 58 0.07 3.15 -1.27
CA LEU A 58 0.26 3.49 0.12
C LEU A 58 -0.98 4.18 0.71
N ARG A 59 -1.53 5.19 0.03
CA ARG A 59 -2.71 5.93 0.52
C ARG A 59 -3.95 5.05 0.68
N ALA A 60 -4.13 4.07 -0.20
CA ALA A 60 -5.25 3.13 -0.12
C ALA A 60 -5.12 2.17 1.08
N MET A 61 -3.89 1.84 1.49
CA MET A 61 -3.61 0.84 2.53
C MET A 61 -3.30 1.44 3.92
N ALA A 62 -2.92 2.71 3.98
CA ALA A 62 -2.44 3.35 5.20
C ALA A 62 -3.57 3.90 6.09
N GLN A 63 -3.45 3.65 7.39
CA GLN A 63 -4.26 4.23 8.45
C GLN A 63 -3.37 4.74 9.59
N PRO A 64 -3.32 6.07 9.86
CA PRO A 64 -4.01 7.13 9.12
C PRO A 64 -3.48 7.31 7.69
N ARG A 65 -4.32 7.87 6.80
CA ARG A 65 -3.92 8.14 5.41
C ARG A 65 -2.90 9.29 5.36
N PRO A 66 -1.75 9.14 4.66
CA PRO A 66 -0.78 10.21 4.50
C PRO A 66 -1.37 11.41 3.78
N LYS A 67 -1.32 12.59 4.41
CA LYS A 67 -1.86 13.84 3.84
C LYS A 67 -1.01 14.37 2.70
N THR A 68 0.30 14.17 2.76
CA THR A 68 1.27 14.53 1.71
C THR A 68 1.74 13.26 1.00
N GLY A 69 2.06 13.40 -0.29
CA GLY A 69 2.81 12.37 -1.00
C GLY A 69 4.17 12.20 -0.33
N LEU A 70 4.63 10.97 -0.23
CA LEU A 70 5.94 10.65 0.29
C LEU A 70 7.02 10.93 -0.76
N THR A 71 8.19 11.32 -0.29
CA THR A 71 9.37 11.43 -1.17
C THR A 71 9.85 10.04 -1.56
N GLN A 72 10.69 9.99 -2.59
CA GLN A 72 11.32 8.73 -3.03
C GLN A 72 12.12 8.06 -1.91
N ALA A 73 12.79 8.84 -1.05
CA ALA A 73 13.55 8.32 0.08
C ALA A 73 12.63 7.66 1.12
N ASP A 74 11.54 8.33 1.49
CA ASP A 74 10.55 7.79 2.44
C ASP A 74 9.89 6.52 1.88
N LEU A 75 9.56 6.53 0.58
CA LEU A 75 9.01 5.35 -0.10
C LEU A 75 10.00 4.19 -0.06
N GLY A 76 11.30 4.43 -0.28
CA GLY A 76 12.34 3.41 -0.20
C GLY A 76 12.35 2.65 1.14
N GLU A 77 12.13 3.36 2.25
CA GLU A 77 12.07 2.75 3.58
C GLU A 77 10.80 1.94 3.82
N ILE A 78 9.67 2.34 3.22
CA ILE A 78 8.36 1.74 3.45
C ILE A 78 8.04 0.62 2.45
N LEU A 79 8.62 0.67 1.25
CA LEU A 79 8.39 -0.28 0.15
C LEU A 79 8.52 -1.75 0.57
N PRO A 80 9.52 -2.18 1.36
CA PRO A 80 9.61 -3.55 1.83
C PRO A 80 8.39 -3.99 2.65
N ALA A 81 7.94 -3.13 3.58
CA ALA A 81 6.77 -3.41 4.41
C ALA A 81 5.47 -3.42 3.58
N LEU A 82 5.31 -2.47 2.67
CA LEU A 82 4.18 -2.39 1.76
C LEU A 82 4.09 -3.63 0.86
N SER A 83 5.22 -4.04 0.28
CA SER A 83 5.31 -5.22 -0.58
C SER A 83 4.97 -6.50 0.18
N ALA A 84 5.41 -6.62 1.44
CA ALA A 84 5.06 -7.75 2.29
C ALA A 84 3.54 -7.80 2.55
N VAL A 85 2.87 -6.68 2.84
CA VAL A 85 1.40 -6.66 3.03
C VAL A 85 0.67 -7.09 1.76
N ILE A 86 1.16 -6.68 0.59
CA ILE A 86 0.54 -7.06 -0.69
C ILE A 86 0.76 -8.56 -0.95
N ALA A 87 1.96 -9.08 -0.73
CA ALA A 87 2.27 -10.50 -0.90
C ALA A 87 1.44 -11.37 0.05
N ASP A 88 1.37 -11.00 1.33
CA ASP A 88 0.59 -11.69 2.37
C ASP A 88 -0.92 -11.62 2.08
N GLY A 89 -1.40 -10.55 1.45
CA GLY A 89 -2.82 -10.36 1.16
C GLY A 89 -3.30 -10.93 -0.19
N LEU A 90 -2.38 -11.20 -1.12
CA LEU A 90 -2.68 -11.76 -2.45
C LEU A 90 -2.35 -13.26 -2.55
N ASN A 91 -1.58 -13.82 -1.62
CA ASN A 91 -1.46 -15.26 -1.45
C ASN A 91 -2.48 -15.75 -0.39
N PRO A 92 -3.42 -16.65 -0.75
CA PRO A 92 -4.39 -17.22 0.18
C PRO A 92 -3.78 -18.20 1.18
#